data_AF-A0A0H5R1Z5-F1
#
_entry.id   AF-A0A0H5R1Z5-F1
#
_cell.length_a   1.000
_cell.length_b   1.000
_cell.length_c   1.000
_cell.angle_alpha   90.00
_cell.angle_beta   90.00
_cell.angle_gamma   90.00
#
_symmetry.space_group_name_H-M   'P 1'
#
loop_
_entity.id
_entity.type
_entity.pdbx_description
1 polymer ?
#
loop_
_entity_poly.entity_id
_entity_poly.type
_entity_poly.pdbx_seq_one_letter_code
_entity_poly.pdbx_strand_id
1 'polypeptide(L)'
;MREDLWCGQVYSEKGISPYPRRIQALSNFGLPQTAGDLMQFVCAVTWLSSSIPDFSRKVNPLRHLLESALSLAPVRTKKFASRILLLDFGESHRAAFNSIIDAIKHAVTLSYPSDDLVPCLFTDASKNFWRVIL
;
A
#
# COMPACT_ATOMS: atom_id res chain seq x y z
N MET A 1 0.58 -28.53 6.29
CA MET A 1 1.11 -27.70 5.18
C MET A 1 2.43 -27.10 5.60
N ARG A 2 3.46 -27.07 4.74
CA ARG A 2 4.72 -26.38 5.04
C ARG A 2 4.56 -24.89 4.73
N GLU A 3 5.19 -24.02 5.52
CA GLU A 3 5.22 -22.59 5.21
C GLU A 3 6.15 -22.33 4.03
N ASP A 4 5.62 -21.75 2.96
CA ASP A 4 6.38 -21.45 1.74
C ASP A 4 6.23 -19.98 1.32
N LEU A 5 7.32 -19.40 0.82
CA LEU A 5 7.38 -18.03 0.32
C LEU A 5 7.22 -18.04 -1.21
N TRP A 6 6.14 -17.44 -1.70
CA TRP A 6 5.88 -17.33 -3.13
C TRP A 6 5.36 -15.94 -3.50
N CYS A 7 5.93 -15.32 -4.53
CA CYS A 7 5.57 -13.96 -4.99
C CYS A 7 5.50 -12.88 -3.89
N GLY A 8 6.28 -13.04 -2.81
CA GLY A 8 6.29 -12.11 -1.67
C GLY A 8 5.12 -12.25 -0.69
N GLN A 9 4.40 -13.37 -0.76
CA GLN A 9 3.39 -13.82 0.20
C GLN A 9 3.86 -15.12 0.86
N VAL A 10 3.52 -15.31 2.13
CA VAL A 10 3.75 -16.54 2.89
C VAL A 10 2.47 -17.35 2.88
N TYR A 11 2.57 -18.58 2.38
CA TYR A 11 1.50 -19.56 2.33
C TYR A 11 1.66 -20.50 3.52
N SER A 12 0.65 -20.58 4.38
CA SER A 12 0.67 -21.33 5.63
C SER A 12 -0.70 -21.97 5.89
N GLU A 13 -0.81 -22.86 6.87
CA GLU A 13 -2.12 -23.42 7.27
C GLU A 13 -3.13 -22.33 7.69
N LYS A 14 -2.65 -21.18 8.16
CA LYS A 14 -3.50 -20.04 8.57
C LYS A 14 -4.00 -19.21 7.40
N GLY A 15 -3.51 -19.48 6.18
CA GLY A 15 -3.80 -18.71 4.98
C GLY A 15 -2.57 -18.01 4.40
N ILE A 16 -2.84 -16.97 3.61
CA ILE A 16 -1.88 -16.18 2.84
C ILE A 16 -1.62 -14.87 3.59
N SER A 17 -0.39 -14.67 4.04
CA SER A 17 0.01 -13.44 4.75
C SER A 17 1.17 -12.73 4.04
N PRO A 18 1.28 -11.40 4.14
CA PRO A 18 2.40 -10.70 3.53
C PRO A 18 3.73 -11.09 4.14
N TYR A 19 4.79 -11.14 3.31
CA TYR A 19 6.11 -11.53 3.78
C TYR A 19 6.62 -10.64 4.93
N PRO A 20 6.99 -11.21 6.11
CA PRO A 20 7.34 -10.42 7.29
C PRO A 20 8.50 -9.43 7.08
N ARG A 21 9.51 -9.78 6.28
CA ARG A 21 10.61 -8.82 5.97
C ARG A 21 10.13 -7.63 5.15
N ARG A 22 9.10 -7.80 4.30
CA ARG A 22 8.48 -6.69 3.55
C ARG A 22 7.72 -5.77 4.50
N ILE A 23 6.94 -6.35 5.43
CA ILE A 23 6.25 -5.60 6.50
C ILE A 23 7.27 -4.79 7.31
N GLN A 24 8.37 -5.42 7.73
CA GLN A 24 9.41 -4.75 8.50
C GLN A 24 10.10 -3.63 7.72
N ALA A 25 10.48 -3.88 6.46
CA ALA A 25 11.12 -2.88 5.61
C ALA A 25 10.22 -1.66 5.37
N LEU A 26 8.91 -1.89 5.16
CA LEU A 26 7.95 -0.81 4.99
C LEU A 26 7.64 -0.10 6.30
N SER A 27 7.57 -0.81 7.42
CA SER A 27 7.35 -0.22 8.75
C SER A 27 8.49 0.72 9.17
N ASN A 28 9.71 0.44 8.69
CA ASN A 28 10.91 1.23 8.92
C ASN A 28 11.18 2.25 7.81
N PHE A 29 10.25 2.45 6.87
CA PHE A 29 10.42 3.39 5.78
C PHE A 29 10.49 4.83 6.34
N GLY A 30 11.57 5.55 6.01
CA GLY A 30 11.74 6.95 6.40
C GLY A 30 10.72 7.85 5.70
N LEU A 31 10.45 9.02 6.26
CA LEU A 31 9.55 9.97 5.60
C LEU A 31 10.10 10.38 4.23
N PRO A 32 9.26 10.36 3.18
CA PRO A 32 9.70 10.76 1.84
C PRO A 32 10.23 12.19 1.81
N GLN A 33 11.46 12.37 1.34
CA GLN A 33 12.06 13.70 1.12
C GLN A 33 11.95 14.13 -0.34
N THR A 34 11.90 13.17 -1.26
CA THR A 34 11.76 13.40 -2.69
C THR A 34 10.49 12.78 -3.24
N ALA A 35 10.03 13.26 -4.40
CA ALA A 35 8.93 12.61 -5.12
C ALA A 35 9.29 11.17 -5.51
N GLY A 36 10.58 10.86 -5.69
CA GLY A 36 11.06 9.49 -5.95
C GLY A 36 10.92 8.57 -4.74
N ASP A 37 11.14 9.07 -3.53
CA ASP A 37 10.91 8.31 -2.28
C ASP A 37 9.42 8.06 -2.09
N LEU A 38 8.60 9.08 -2.35
CA LEU A 38 7.14 8.97 -2.27
C LEU A 38 6.59 7.99 -3.31
N MET A 39 7.10 8.04 -4.55
CA MET A 39 6.78 7.09 -5.60
C MET A 39 7.13 5.67 -5.19
N GLN A 40 8.34 5.46 -4.66
CA GLN A 40 8.76 4.14 -4.16
C GLN A 40 7.84 3.64 -3.05
N PHE A 41 7.52 4.49 -2.08
CA PHE A 41 6.64 4.15 -0.98
C PHE A 41 5.25 3.74 -1.49
N VAL A 42 4.58 4.61 -2.27
CA VAL A 42 3.24 4.36 -2.83
C VAL A 42 3.21 3.07 -3.66
N CYS A 43 4.21 2.84 -4.51
CA CYS A 43 4.31 1.59 -5.28
C CYS A 43 4.48 0.37 -4.36
N ALA A 44 5.35 0.46 -3.35
CA ALA A 44 5.64 -0.67 -2.47
C ALA A 44 4.44 -1.03 -1.58
N VAL A 45 3.71 -0.06 -1.04
CA VAL A 45 2.52 -0.32 -0.21
C VAL A 45 1.31 -0.80 -1.02
N THR A 46 1.26 -0.51 -2.32
CA THR A 46 0.19 -1.02 -3.20
C THR A 46 0.20 -2.56 -3.30
N TRP A 47 1.37 -3.20 -3.15
CA TRP A 47 1.48 -4.67 -3.06
C TRP A 47 0.77 -5.27 -1.84
N LEU A 48 0.48 -4.46 -0.82
CA LEU A 48 -0.21 -4.87 0.40
C LEU A 48 -1.67 -4.43 0.42
N SER A 49 -2.17 -3.85 -0.66
CA SER A 49 -3.51 -3.24 -0.71
C SER A 49 -4.65 -4.21 -0.38
N SER A 50 -4.55 -5.49 -0.77
CA SER A 50 -5.55 -6.51 -0.43
C SER A 50 -5.59 -6.85 1.06
N SER A 51 -4.45 -6.74 1.75
CA SER A 51 -4.32 -7.02 3.18
C SER A 51 -4.57 -5.78 4.06
N ILE A 52 -4.86 -4.62 3.47
CA ILE A 52 -5.06 -3.35 4.18
C ILE A 52 -6.51 -2.86 3.99
N PRO A 53 -7.32 -2.82 5.05
CA PRO A 53 -8.63 -2.21 4.99
C PRO A 53 -8.59 -0.73 4.60
N ASP A 54 -9.49 -0.35 3.70
CA ASP A 54 -9.67 1.00 3.18
C ASP A 54 -8.41 1.64 2.61
N PHE A 55 -7.53 0.80 2.05
CA PHE A 55 -6.25 1.22 1.48
C PHE A 55 -6.40 2.41 0.51
N SER A 56 -7.38 2.37 -0.40
CA SER A 56 -7.61 3.42 -1.39
C SER A 56 -7.82 4.81 -0.75
N ARG A 57 -8.56 4.87 0.35
CA ARG A 57 -8.78 6.14 1.09
C ARG A 57 -7.51 6.58 1.82
N LYS A 58 -6.80 5.65 2.46
CA LYS A 58 -5.57 5.92 3.22
C LYS A 58 -4.44 6.43 2.32
N VAL A 59 -4.27 5.85 1.14
CA VAL A 59 -3.19 6.22 0.19
C VAL A 59 -3.51 7.47 -0.64
N ASN A 60 -4.78 7.90 -0.69
CA ASN A 60 -5.21 8.98 -1.57
C ASN A 60 -4.44 10.30 -1.37
N PRO A 61 -4.21 10.80 -0.13
CA PRO A 61 -3.47 12.05 0.06
C PRO A 61 -2.04 11.97 -0.50
N LEU A 62 -1.39 10.82 -0.34
CA LEU A 62 -0.04 10.59 -0.85
C LEU A 62 0.00 10.46 -2.37
N ARG A 63 -1.03 9.85 -2.98
CA ARG A 63 -1.17 9.79 -4.45
C ARG A 63 -1.38 11.19 -5.03
N HIS A 64 -2.26 12.00 -4.45
CA HIS A 64 -2.45 13.38 -4.91
C HIS A 64 -1.16 14.20 -4.78
N LEU A 65 -0.45 14.11 -3.65
CA LEU A 65 0.84 14.78 -3.49
C LEU A 65 1.84 14.36 -4.56
N LEU A 66 1.94 13.06 -4.86
CA LEU A 66 2.81 12.54 -5.90
C LEU A 66 2.41 13.05 -7.30
N GLU A 67 1.11 13.06 -7.59
CA GLU A 67 0.59 13.59 -8.86
C GLU A 67 0.89 15.08 -9.03
N SER A 68 0.66 15.87 -7.98
CA SER A 68 1.00 17.31 -7.97
C SER A 68 2.50 17.53 -8.18
N ALA A 69 3.36 16.77 -7.48
CA ALA A 69 4.81 16.87 -7.61
C ALA A 69 5.31 16.50 -9.01
N LEU A 70 4.62 15.58 -9.70
CA LEU A 70 4.99 15.10 -11.03
C LEU A 70 4.22 15.80 -12.17
N SER A 71 3.37 16.79 -11.87
CA SER A 71 2.51 17.45 -12.86
C SER A 71 3.28 18.12 -14.00
N LEU A 72 4.43 18.72 -13.70
CA LEU A 72 5.32 19.37 -14.66
C LEU A 72 6.52 18.49 -15.06
N ALA A 73 6.55 17.22 -14.64
CA ALA A 73 7.67 16.35 -14.93
C ALA A 73 7.64 15.91 -16.41
N PRO A 74 8.72 16.11 -17.18
CA PRO A 74 8.80 15.62 -18.56
C PRO A 74 8.73 14.10 -18.65
N VAL A 75 9.19 13.40 -17.62
CA VAL A 75 9.13 11.94 -17.51
C VAL A 75 8.80 11.51 -16.09
N ARG A 76 7.93 10.52 -15.94
CA ARG A 76 7.44 10.00 -14.66
C ARG A 76 8.21 8.77 -14.20
N THR A 77 9.54 8.86 -14.24
CA THR A 77 10.43 7.79 -13.74
C THR A 77 10.89 8.10 -12.33
N LYS A 78 11.14 7.07 -11.51
CA LYS A 78 11.70 7.25 -10.16
C LYS A 78 12.99 8.08 -10.19
N LYS A 79 13.88 7.83 -11.16
CA LYS A 79 15.16 8.55 -11.31
C LYS A 79 14.96 10.06 -11.47
N PHE A 80 13.95 10.47 -12.25
CA PHE A 80 13.63 11.89 -12.41
C PHE A 80 12.92 12.43 -11.15
N ALA A 81 11.96 11.68 -10.62
CA ALA A 81 11.20 12.05 -9.42
C ALA A 81 12.10 12.27 -8.19
N SER A 82 13.20 11.51 -8.06
CA SER A 82 14.19 11.71 -6.99
C SER A 82 14.92 13.05 -7.04
N ARG A 83 14.80 13.83 -8.13
CA ARG A 83 15.35 15.18 -8.24
C ARG A 83 14.38 16.27 -7.75
N ILE A 84 13.13 15.89 -7.49
CA ILE A 84 12.08 16.80 -7.04
C ILE A 84 11.97 16.68 -5.52
N LEU A 85 12.36 17.74 -4.81
CA LEU A 85 12.23 17.82 -3.36
C LEU A 85 10.77 18.06 -2.97
N LEU A 86 10.30 17.35 -1.95
CA LEU A 86 9.01 17.59 -1.31
C LEU A 86 9.21 18.59 -0.17
N LEU A 87 9.23 19.87 -0.51
CA LEU A 87 9.48 20.95 0.45
C LEU A 87 8.40 21.02 1.54
N ASP A 88 7.14 20.74 1.18
CA ASP A 88 6.00 20.75 2.11
C ASP A 88 5.37 19.36 2.24
N PHE A 89 5.94 18.51 3.10
CA PHE A 89 5.27 17.29 3.55
C PHE A 89 4.33 17.60 4.73
N GLY A 90 3.21 18.26 4.41
CA GLY A 90 2.24 18.76 5.39
C GLY A 90 1.65 17.70 6.33
N GLU A 91 1.00 18.16 7.41
CA GLU A 91 0.45 17.29 8.47
C GLU A 91 -0.53 16.23 7.94
N SER A 92 -1.38 16.57 6.97
CA SER A 92 -2.31 15.64 6.34
C SER A 92 -1.59 14.49 5.63
N HIS A 93 -0.48 14.78 4.93
CA HIS A 93 0.35 13.76 4.26
C HIS A 93 1.09 12.90 5.29
N ARG A 94 1.58 13.51 6.38
CA ARG A 94 2.22 12.78 7.49
C ARG A 94 1.25 11.86 8.21
N ALA A 95 0.02 12.31 8.46
CA ALA A 95 -1.04 11.49 9.02
C ALA A 95 -1.39 10.31 8.10
N ALA A 96 -1.50 10.55 6.78
CA ALA A 96 -1.76 9.51 5.80
C ALA A 96 -0.62 8.48 5.75
N PHE A 97 0.64 8.94 5.72
CA PHE A 97 1.83 8.09 5.76
C PHE A 97 1.83 7.20 7.01
N ASN A 98 1.67 7.80 8.19
CA ASN A 98 1.62 7.06 9.45
C ASN A 98 0.45 6.07 9.51
N SER A 99 -0.72 6.45 9.00
CA SER A 99 -1.89 5.55 8.97
C SER A 99 -1.65 4.31 8.10
N ILE A 100 -0.90 4.45 7.00
CA ILE A 100 -0.54 3.30 6.15
C ILE A 100 0.52 2.44 6.85
N ILE A 101 1.54 3.05 7.45
CA ILE A 101 2.56 2.32 8.24
C ILE A 101 1.90 1.50 9.34
N ASP A 102 0.95 2.10 10.05
CA ASP A 102 0.17 1.43 11.10
C ASP A 102 -0.65 0.27 10.52
N ALA A 103 -1.36 0.50 9.42
CA ALA A 103 -2.14 -0.55 8.76
C ALA A 103 -1.28 -1.72 8.24
N ILE A 104 -0.04 -1.46 7.81
CA ILE A 104 0.90 -2.50 7.36
C ILE A 104 1.31 -3.42 8.52
N LYS A 105 1.46 -2.88 9.73
CA LYS A 105 1.74 -3.68 10.94
C LYS A 105 0.57 -4.58 11.33
N HIS A 106 -0.62 -4.28 10.83
CA HIS A 106 -1.86 -5.01 11.10
C HIS A 106 -2.43 -5.63 9.82
N ALA A 107 -1.56 -5.88 8.82
CA ALA A 107 -1.97 -6.48 7.56
C ALA A 107 -2.57 -7.87 7.80
N VAL A 108 -3.77 -8.10 7.27
CA VAL A 108 -4.54 -9.32 7.56
C VAL A 108 -4.03 -10.51 6.76
N THR A 109 -4.09 -11.69 7.37
CA THR A 109 -3.94 -12.98 6.69
C THR A 109 -5.24 -13.30 5.96
N LEU A 110 -5.14 -13.59 4.66
CA LEU A 110 -6.28 -13.97 3.83
C LEU A 110 -6.46 -15.48 3.85
N SER A 111 -7.70 -15.96 3.94
CA SER A 111 -8.02 -17.38 3.86
C SER A 111 -7.86 -17.91 2.43
N TYR A 112 -7.67 -19.22 2.30
CA TYR A 112 -7.77 -19.88 1.00
C TYR A 112 -9.23 -19.92 0.52
N PRO A 113 -9.47 -19.84 -0.79
CA PRO A 113 -10.75 -20.26 -1.36
C PRO A 113 -11.07 -21.70 -0.96
N SER A 114 -12.33 -21.98 -0.66
CA SER A 114 -12.81 -23.32 -0.30
C SER A 114 -13.97 -23.68 -1.22
N ASP A 115 -13.91 -24.88 -1.80
CA ASP A 115 -14.97 -25.41 -2.67
C ASP A 115 -16.24 -25.75 -1.88
N ASP A 116 -16.12 -25.90 -0.56
CA ASP A 116 -17.24 -26.20 0.35
C ASP A 116 -18.02 -24.95 0.79
N LEU A 117 -17.49 -23.75 0.48
CA LEU A 117 -18.07 -22.48 0.88
C LEU A 117 -18.56 -21.69 -0.33
N VAL A 118 -19.67 -20.96 -0.15
CA VAL A 118 -20.13 -20.00 -1.16
C VAL A 118 -19.36 -18.70 -0.96
N PRO A 119 -18.61 -18.20 -1.97
CA PRO A 119 -17.94 -16.92 -1.86
C PRO A 119 -18.96 -15.78 -1.78
N CYS A 120 -18.79 -14.89 -0.80
CA CYS A 120 -19.66 -13.73 -0.60
C CYS A 120 -18.93 -12.46 -1.01
N LEU A 121 -19.41 -11.82 -2.08
CA LEU A 121 -18.87 -10.57 -2.57
C LEU A 121 -19.55 -9.37 -1.89
N PHE A 122 -18.80 -8.61 -1.11
CA PHE A 122 -19.26 -7.36 -0.52
C PHE A 122 -18.64 -6.18 -1.25
N THR A 123 -19.48 -5.26 -1.71
CA THR A 123 -19.04 -4.08 -2.45
C THR A 123 -19.55 -2.81 -1.78
N ASP A 124 -18.71 -1.79 -1.76
CA ASP A 124 -19.09 -0.45 -1.33
C ASP A 124 -18.42 0.58 -2.25
N ALA A 125 -19.16 1.63 -2.57
CA ALA A 125 -18.71 2.68 -3.48
C ALA A 125 -19.19 4.05 -3.02
N SER A 126 -18.31 5.03 -3.23
CA SER A 126 -18.54 6.44 -3.02
C SER A 126 -18.13 7.21 -4.28
N LYS A 127 -18.35 8.53 -4.28
CA LYS A 127 -17.96 9.40 -5.42
C LYS A 127 -16.51 9.23 -5.87
N ASN A 128 -15.59 8.96 -4.93
CA ASN A 128 -14.15 8.99 -5.20
C ASN A 128 -13.46 7.63 -5.05
N PHE A 129 -14.11 6.67 -4.39
CA PHE A 129 -13.48 5.39 -4.03
C PHE A 129 -14.50 4.26 -4.09
N TRP A 130 -14.02 3.08 -4.45
CA TRP A 130 -14.76 1.83 -4.36
C TRP A 130 -13.90 0.78 -3.65
N ARG A 131 -14.56 -0.25 -3.13
CA ARG A 131 -13.91 -1.41 -2.53
C ARG A 131 -14.74 -2.66 -2.80
N VAL A 132 -14.01 -3.75 -2.95
CA VAL A 132 -14.54 -5.10 -3.03
C VAL A 132 -13.85 -5.94 -1.95
N ILE A 133 -14.62 -6.72 -1.21
CA ILE A 133 -14.14 -7.72 -0.27
C ILE A 133 -14.76 -9.05 -0.69
N LEU A 134 -13.92 -10.08 -0.80
CA LEU A 134 -14.28 -11.45 -1.10
C LEU A 134 -13.81 -12.33 0.05
#